data_AF-K1TA00-F1
#
_entry.id   AF-K1TA00-F1
#
_cell.length_a   1.000
_cell.length_b   1.000
_cell.length_c   1.000
_cell.angle_alpha   90.00
_cell.angle_beta   90.00
_cell.angle_gamma   90.00
#
_symmetry.space_group_name_H-M   'P 1'
#
loop_
_entity.id
_entity.type
_entity.pdbx_description
1 polymer ?
#
loop_
_entity_poly.entity_id
_entity_poly.type
_entity_poly.pdbx_seq_one_letter_code
_entity_poly.pdbx_strand_id
1 'polypeptide(L)' 'MLENQEYFTFSQAAKLMGVSRQYIYKLVKEDKLRASRISSRMSFIRRADIEL' A
#
# COMPACT_ATOMS: atom_id res chain seq x y z
N MET A 1 7.40 12.12 -11.78
CA MET A 1 8.09 10.84 -12.03
C MET A 1 8.09 10.04 -10.73
N LEU A 2 7.14 9.11 -10.59
CA LEU A 2 6.99 8.19 -9.45
C LEU A 2 7.41 6.76 -9.83
N GLU A 3 8.01 6.59 -11.01
CA GLU A 3 8.18 5.31 -11.70
C GLU A 3 9.20 4.38 -11.01
N ASN A 4 10.06 4.91 -10.13
CA ASN A 4 11.07 4.13 -9.40
C ASN A 4 10.75 3.93 -7.91
N GLN A 5 9.57 4.32 -7.43
CA GLN A 5 9.25 4.15 -6.00
C GLN A 5 8.77 2.71 -5.73
N GLU A 6 9.64 1.88 -5.15
CA GLU A 6 9.33 0.48 -4.84
C GLU A 6 8.33 0.31 -3.68
N TYR A 7 8.20 1.34 -2.83
CA TYR A 7 7.43 1.27 -1.59
C TYR A 7 6.47 2.44 -1.48
N PHE A 8 5.20 2.16 -1.26
CA PHE A 8 4.15 3.14 -1.12
C PHE A 8 3.57 3.14 0.29
N THR A 9 3.38 4.33 0.86
CA THR A 9 2.47 4.47 2.02
C THR A 9 1.05 4.07 1.60
N PHE A 10 0.18 3.78 2.57
CA PHE A 10 -1.22 3.43 2.26
C PHE A 10 -1.94 4.55 1.50
N SER A 11 -1.57 5.80 1.76
CA SER A 11 -2.05 6.97 1.02
C SER A 11 -1.67 6.95 -0.45
N GLN A 12 -0.43 6.56 -0.75
CA GLN A 12 0.08 6.50 -2.11
C GLN A 12 -0.50 5.30 -2.84
N ALA A 13 -0.56 4.13 -2.19
CA ALA A 13 -1.19 2.93 -2.74
C ALA A 13 -2.68 3.16 -3.06
N ALA A 14 -3.42 3.84 -2.18
CA ALA A 14 -4.82 4.19 -2.41
C ALA A 14 -4.99 5.06 -3.67
N LYS A 15 -4.13 6.08 -3.84
CA LYS A 15 -4.14 6.93 -5.04
C LYS A 15 -3.80 6.13 -6.31
N LEU A 16 -2.81 5.24 -6.23
CA LEU A 16 -2.38 4.41 -7.36
C LEU A 16 -3.48 3.42 -7.80
N MET A 17 -4.19 2.81 -6.86
CA MET A 17 -5.27 1.86 -7.12
C MET A 17 -6.63 2.52 -7.41
N GLY A 18 -6.75 3.85 -7.29
CA GLY A 18 -8.03 4.55 -7.47
C GLY A 18 -9.07 4.24 -6.38
N VAL A 19 -8.63 3.92 -5.17
CA VAL A 19 -9.51 3.50 -4.04
C VAL A 19 -9.32 4.40 -2.82
N SER A 20 -10.20 4.25 -1.82
CA SER A 20 -10.04 4.96 -0.55
C SER A 20 -8.91 4.36 0.30
N ARG A 21 -8.28 5.18 1.16
CA ARG A 21 -7.29 4.69 2.14
C ARG A 21 -7.89 3.64 3.09
N GLN A 22 -9.19 3.77 3.40
CA GLN A 22 -9.91 2.84 4.27
C GLN A 22 -10.05 1.46 3.61
N TYR A 23 -10.21 1.42 2.29
CA TYR A 23 -10.21 0.17 1.54
C TYR A 23 -8.85 -0.53 1.57
N ILE A 24 -7.75 0.21 1.48
CA ILE A 24 -6.40 -0.34 1.66
C ILE A 24 -6.25 -0.99 3.05
N TYR A 25 -6.70 -0.32 4.13
CA TYR A 25 -6.71 -0.93 5.46
C TYR A 25 -7.54 -2.22 5.53
N LYS A 26 -8.71 -2.26 4.87
CA LYS A 26 -9.55 -3.45 4.77
C LYS A 26 -8.79 -4.59 4.09
N LEU A 27 -8.15 -4.34 2.94
CA LEU A 27 -7.40 -5.36 2.20
C LEU A 27 -6.23 -5.92 3.01
N VAL A 28 -5.48 -5.05 3.70
CA VAL A 28 -4.38 -5.47 4.58
C VAL A 28 -4.90 -6.29 5.76
N LYS A 29 -6.03 -5.91 6.36
CA LYS A 29 -6.65 -6.65 7.47
C LYS A 29 -7.20 -8.02 7.02
N GLU A 30 -7.64 -8.14 5.77
CA GLU A 30 -8.14 -9.38 5.17
C GLU A 30 -7.04 -10.24 4.53
N ASP A 31 -5.76 -9.88 4.73
CA ASP A 31 -4.57 -10.52 4.12
C ASP A 31 -4.59 -10.56 2.57
N LYS A 32 -5.43 -9.73 1.95
CA LYS A 32 -5.55 -9.58 0.49
C LYS A 32 -4.51 -8.63 -0.12
N LEU A 33 -3.83 -7.85 0.71
CA LEU A 33 -2.77 -6.93 0.30
C LEU A 33 -1.65 -6.96 1.32
N ARG A 34 -0.43 -7.24 0.87
CA ARG A 34 0.71 -7.33 1.77
C ARG A 34 1.21 -5.95 2.16
N ALA A 35 1.29 -5.71 3.47
CA ALA A 35 1.91 -4.52 4.04
C ALA A 35 3.08 -4.93 4.94
N SER A 36 4.14 -4.14 4.90
CA SER A 36 5.33 -4.31 5.73
C SER A 36 5.48 -3.11 6.66
N ARG A 37 5.92 -3.34 7.89
CA ARG A 37 6.15 -2.26 8.87
C ARG A 37 7.61 -1.79 8.78
N ILE A 38 7.81 -0.47 8.66
CA ILE A 38 9.13 0.18 8.84
C ILE A 38 9.28 0.65 10.28
N SER A 39 8.18 1.05 10.93
CA SER A 39 8.18 1.50 12.31
C SER A 39 6.89 1.11 13.03
N SER A 40 6.82 1.42 14.33
CA SER A 40 5.62 1.20 15.15
C SER A 40 4.37 1.91 14.62
N ARG A 41 4.53 2.98 13.81
CA ARG A 41 3.42 3.78 13.28
C ARG A 41 3.30 3.75 11.76
N MET A 42 4.30 3.23 11.04
CA MET A 42 4.37 3.35 9.60
C MET A 42 4.45 1.99 8.90
N SER A 43 3.44 1.73 8.07
CA SER A 43 3.38 0.58 7.18
C SER A 43 3.43 1.04 5.73
N PHE A 44 4.04 0.23 4.88
CA PHE A 44 4.18 0.46 3.44
C PHE A 44 3.74 -0.79 2.67
N ILE A 45 3.42 -0.59 1.40
CA ILE A 45 3.01 -1.61 0.44
C ILE A 45 4.05 -1.61 -0.68
N ARG A 46 4.53 -2.77 -1.11
CA ARG A 46 5.47 -2.85 -2.22
C ARG A 46 4.72 -2.65 -3.53
N ARG A 47 5.35 -2.02 -4.52
CA ARG A 47 4.76 -1.87 -5.86
C ARG A 47 4.30 -3.22 -6.45
N ALA A 48 5.13 -4.25 -6.29
CA ALA A 48 4.83 -5.61 -6.75
C ALA A 48 3.59 -6.24 -6.10
N ASP A 49 3.15 -5.74 -4.94
CA ASP A 49 1.91 -6.20 -4.29
C ASP A 49 0.67 -5.42 -4.77
N ILE A 50 0.84 -4.32 -5.50
CA ILE A 50 -0.24 -3.45 -6.04
C ILE A 50 -0.56 -3.80 -7.50
N GLU A 51 0.47 -4.09 -8.28
CA GLU A 51 0.35 -4.47 -9.69
C GLU A 51 0.22 -5.99 -9.79
N LEU A 52 -1.01 -6.48 -9.95
CA LEU A 52 -1.36 -7.86 -10.28
C LEU A 52 -1.46 -8.02 -11.80
#